data_AF-A0A3B3QF49-F1
#
_entry.id   AF-A0A3B3QF49-F1
#
_cell.length_a   1.000
_cell.length_b   1.000
_cell.length_c   1.000
_cell.angle_alpha   90.00
_cell.angle_beta   90.00
_cell.angle_gamma   90.00
#
_symmetry.space_group_name_H-M   'P 1'
#
loop_
_entity.id
_entity.type
_entity.pdbx_description
1 polymer ?
#
loop_
_entity_poly.entity_id
_entity_poly.type
_entity_poly.pdbx_seq_one_letter_code
_entity_poly.pdbx_strand_id
1 'polypeptide(L)'
;MDPLPATFFGKLDKKNPVISSFNVEIKEFMLYMRRITNSPRVDYRSYAKGSKKLFEIWNKYKVRLPAYYYEKQLLQIADFLSEIKLYRLALWQGYGRFLHECCAFSMEDIRDVDQFVSTFFPEGFETEKAGLVFRALQGHCSCAFQLEREQEGWCGPGEPLKLRHILTFLQTFMEAVLPHDSLCWLLYNGSLHIYNICRNLMSMSHTEQVKTCH
;
A
#
# COMPACT_ATOMS: atom_id res chain seq x y z
N MET A 1 26.20 23.01 18.09
CA MET A 1 25.83 22.01 17.07
C MET A 1 25.49 20.74 17.81
N ASP A 2 24.24 20.30 17.75
CA ASP A 2 23.87 18.99 18.28
C ASP A 2 24.59 17.90 17.49
N PRO A 3 25.14 16.87 18.14
CA PRO A 3 25.84 15.78 17.44
C PRO A 3 24.87 15.13 16.45
N LEU A 4 25.37 14.87 15.23
CA LEU A 4 24.62 14.15 14.21
C LEU A 4 24.11 12.84 14.83
N PRO A 5 22.80 12.57 14.79
CA PRO A 5 22.26 11.35 15.37
C PRO A 5 22.92 10.15 14.70
N ALA A 6 23.41 9.22 15.51
CA ALA A 6 24.20 8.08 15.06
C ALA A 6 23.57 7.41 13.83
N THR A 7 24.27 7.52 12.70
CA THR A 7 24.05 6.69 11.51
C THR A 7 24.26 5.23 11.89
N PHE A 8 23.53 4.34 11.23
CA PHE A 8 23.54 2.90 11.52
C PHE A 8 24.98 2.33 11.63
N PHE A 9 25.35 1.80 12.80
CA PHE A 9 26.60 1.04 12.98
C PHE A 9 26.28 -0.35 13.52
N GLY A 10 26.69 -1.40 12.81
CA GLY A 10 26.64 -2.79 13.27
C GLY A 10 25.74 -3.71 12.43
N LYS A 11 25.60 -4.97 12.88
CA LYS A 11 24.76 -5.98 12.23
C LYS A 11 23.28 -5.68 12.43
N LEU A 12 22.43 -6.20 11.54
CA LEU A 12 20.96 -6.20 11.69
C LEU A 12 20.52 -7.18 12.78
N ASP A 13 20.86 -6.89 14.04
CA ASP A 13 20.52 -7.73 15.18
C ASP A 13 19.71 -6.99 16.24
N LYS A 14 19.09 -7.75 17.14
CA LYS A 14 18.31 -7.20 18.27
C LYS A 14 19.17 -6.45 19.28
N LYS A 15 20.50 -6.54 19.20
CA LYS A 15 21.44 -5.86 20.08
C LYS A 15 21.75 -4.45 19.58
N ASN A 16 21.45 -4.15 18.31
CA ASN A 16 21.57 -2.81 17.76
C ASN A 16 20.53 -1.87 18.41
N PRO A 17 20.97 -0.80 19.12
CA PRO A 17 20.07 0.08 19.84
C PRO A 17 19.12 0.85 18.93
N VAL A 18 19.52 1.15 17.69
CA VAL A 18 18.66 1.82 16.69
C VAL A 18 17.52 0.90 16.27
N ILE A 19 17.83 -0.37 15.99
CA ILE A 19 16.82 -1.39 15.62
C ILE A 19 15.89 -1.67 16.80
N SER A 20 16.44 -1.80 18.01
CA SER A 20 15.64 -2.03 19.21
C SER A 20 14.69 -0.87 19.48
N SER A 21 15.18 0.38 19.43
CA SER A 21 14.35 1.58 19.61
C SER A 21 13.27 1.68 18.53
N PHE A 22 13.62 1.41 17.27
CA PHE A 22 12.66 1.37 16.17
C PHE A 22 11.54 0.35 16.41
N ASN A 23 11.90 -0.89 16.74
CA ASN A 23 10.95 -1.97 16.96
C ASN A 23 10.01 -1.68 18.15
N VAL A 24 10.51 -1.04 19.20
CA VAL A 24 9.67 -0.61 20.33
C VAL A 24 8.66 0.45 19.88
N GLU A 25 9.11 1.53 19.23
CA GLU A 25 8.20 2.60 18.79
C GLU A 25 7.14 2.11 17.80
N ILE A 26 7.52 1.22 16.88
CA ILE A 26 6.59 0.60 15.94
C ILE A 26 5.59 -0.31 16.65
N LYS A 27 6.04 -1.13 17.60
CA LYS A 27 5.14 -2.00 18.36
C LYS A 27 4.13 -1.19 19.18
N GLU A 28 4.59 -0.13 19.84
CA GLU A 28 3.71 0.80 20.56
C GLU A 28 2.69 1.45 19.63
N PHE A 29 3.13 1.90 18.45
CA PHE A 29 2.24 2.42 17.41
C PHE A 29 1.19 1.38 16.98
N MET A 30 1.60 0.15 16.65
CA MET A 30 0.67 -0.90 16.22
C MET A 30 -0.38 -1.23 17.29
N LEU A 31 0.05 -1.35 18.56
CA LEU A 31 -0.86 -1.59 19.68
C LEU A 31 -1.86 -0.45 19.85
N TYR A 32 -1.38 0.79 19.76
CA TYR A 32 -2.23 1.98 19.81
C TYR A 32 -3.25 2.00 18.67
N MET A 33 -2.83 1.76 17.43
CA MET A 33 -3.71 1.76 16.26
C MET A 33 -4.77 0.66 16.33
N ARG A 34 -4.38 -0.55 16.74
CA ARG A 34 -5.34 -1.65 16.92
C ARG A 34 -6.39 -1.33 17.98
N ARG A 35 -5.98 -0.68 19.07
CA ARG A 35 -6.91 -0.26 20.14
C ARG A 35 -7.93 0.77 19.65
N ILE A 36 -7.51 1.76 18.85
CA ILE A 36 -8.45 2.77 18.34
C ILE A 36 -9.42 2.17 17.33
N THR A 37 -9.00 1.22 16.50
CA THR A 37 -9.89 0.58 15.52
C THR A 37 -10.92 -0.33 16.21
N ASN A 38 -10.56 -0.98 17.30
CA ASN A 38 -11.48 -1.83 18.08
C ASN A 38 -12.44 -1.02 18.97
N SER A 39 -12.27 0.30 19.05
CA SER A 39 -13.17 1.17 19.80
C SER A 39 -14.51 1.32 19.06
N PRO A 40 -15.66 1.25 19.74
CA PRO A 40 -16.97 1.43 19.11
C PRO A 40 -17.22 2.86 18.61
N ARG A 41 -16.40 3.84 19.02
CA ARG A 41 -16.47 5.23 18.57
C ARG A 41 -15.24 5.59 17.77
N VAL A 42 -15.46 6.15 16.58
CA VAL A 42 -14.41 6.71 15.72
C VAL A 42 -13.87 7.98 16.38
N ASP A 43 -12.68 7.90 16.98
CA ASP A 43 -11.96 9.07 17.48
C ASP A 43 -10.97 9.57 16.43
N TYR A 44 -11.43 10.54 15.64
CA TYR A 44 -10.62 11.18 14.61
C TYR A 44 -9.34 11.84 15.17
N ARG A 45 -9.37 12.37 16.39
CA ARG A 45 -8.19 12.98 17.02
C ARG A 45 -7.16 11.93 17.36
N SER A 46 -7.58 10.78 17.89
CA SER A 46 -6.69 9.66 18.18
C SER A 46 -6.10 9.06 16.90
N TYR A 47 -6.89 8.94 15.83
CA TYR A 47 -6.40 8.54 14.50
C TYR A 47 -5.36 9.52 13.95
N ALA A 48 -5.66 10.82 13.97
CA ALA A 48 -4.74 11.86 13.48
C ALA A 48 -3.40 11.85 14.25
N LYS A 49 -3.47 11.66 15.57
CA LYS A 49 -2.28 11.51 16.42
C LYS A 49 -1.46 10.27 16.03
N GLY A 50 -2.12 9.14 15.80
CA GLY A 50 -1.46 7.91 15.33
C GLY A 50 -0.76 8.09 13.99
N SER A 51 -1.46 8.68 13.01
CA SER A 51 -0.91 8.99 11.68
C SER A 51 0.33 9.90 11.76
N LYS A 52 0.25 10.97 12.56
CA LYS A 52 1.40 11.87 12.81
C LYS A 52 2.58 11.12 13.43
N LYS A 53 2.33 10.27 14.44
CA LYS A 53 3.38 9.49 15.09
C LYS A 53 4.07 8.54 14.12
N LEU A 54 3.32 7.88 13.23
CA LEU A 54 3.91 7.02 12.20
C LEU A 54 4.82 7.79 11.24
N PHE A 55 4.36 8.95 10.76
CA PHE A 55 5.16 9.82 9.90
C PHE A 55 6.46 10.27 10.57
N GLU A 56 6.41 10.63 11.85
CA GLU A 56 7.59 10.98 12.65
C GLU A 56 8.57 9.82 12.81
N ILE A 57 8.07 8.60 13.05
CA ILE A 57 8.90 7.39 13.10
C ILE A 57 9.62 7.20 11.75
N TRP A 58 8.89 7.27 10.63
CA TRP A 58 9.49 7.12 9.30
C TRP A 58 10.59 8.13 9.03
N ASN A 59 10.36 9.41 9.29
CA ASN A 59 11.38 10.43 9.06
C ASN A 59 12.58 10.28 9.99
N LYS A 60 12.36 9.89 11.25
CA LYS A 60 13.43 9.66 12.23
C LYS A 60 14.34 8.52 11.81
N TYR A 61 13.78 7.42 11.31
CA TYR A 61 14.54 6.18 11.06
C TYR A 61 14.97 6.00 9.60
N LYS A 62 14.43 6.76 8.64
CA LYS A 62 14.81 6.68 7.21
C LYS A 62 16.32 6.82 6.98
N VAL A 63 16.97 7.77 7.64
CA VAL A 63 18.43 7.98 7.53
C VAL A 63 19.25 7.11 8.49
N ARG A 64 18.60 6.39 9.41
CA ARG A 64 19.25 5.62 10.48
C ARG A 64 19.18 4.11 10.28
N LEU A 65 18.41 3.63 9.31
CA LEU A 65 18.25 2.21 9.01
C LEU A 65 18.77 1.93 7.59
N PRO A 66 19.29 0.71 7.33
CA PRO A 66 19.60 0.30 5.97
C PRO A 66 18.34 0.34 5.10
N ALA A 67 18.48 0.84 3.87
CA ALA A 67 17.34 1.11 2.98
C ALA A 67 16.43 -0.10 2.81
N TYR A 68 17.00 -1.27 2.48
CA TYR A 68 16.23 -2.51 2.30
C TYR A 68 15.46 -2.93 3.57
N TYR A 69 16.09 -2.80 4.75
CA TYR A 69 15.41 -3.11 6.02
C TYR A 69 14.26 -2.14 6.29
N TYR A 70 14.48 -0.84 6.08
CA TYR A 70 13.46 0.18 6.23
C TYR A 70 12.28 -0.06 5.28
N GLU A 71 12.54 -0.30 4.01
CA GLU A 71 11.54 -0.60 2.98
C GLU A 71 10.69 -1.82 3.36
N LYS A 72 11.33 -2.89 3.82
CA LYS A 72 10.64 -4.10 4.28
C LYS A 72 9.75 -3.84 5.49
N GLN A 73 10.22 -3.06 6.47
CA GLN A 73 9.44 -2.70 7.65
C GLN A 73 8.26 -1.80 7.30
N LEU A 74 8.47 -0.85 6.40
CA LEU A 74 7.42 0.04 5.91
C LEU A 74 6.27 -0.75 5.27
N LEU A 75 6.57 -1.75 4.43
CA LEU A 75 5.54 -2.62 3.85
C LEU A 75 4.89 -3.55 4.88
N GLN A 76 5.62 -4.05 5.88
CA GLN A 76 5.01 -4.82 6.97
C GLN A 76 3.98 -4.00 7.77
N ILE A 77 4.26 -2.71 7.98
CA ILE A 77 3.29 -1.83 8.65
C ILE A 77 2.13 -1.46 7.74
N ALA A 78 2.37 -1.32 6.43
CA ALA A 78 1.29 -1.13 5.46
C ALA A 78 0.30 -2.31 5.48
N ASP A 79 0.81 -3.55 5.48
CA ASP A 79 0.00 -4.77 5.59
C ASP A 79 -0.82 -4.78 6.88
N PHE A 80 -0.18 -4.52 8.02
CA PHE A 80 -0.88 -4.42 9.30
C PHE A 80 -2.01 -3.38 9.28
N LEU A 81 -1.75 -2.20 8.71
CA LEU A 81 -2.76 -1.13 8.61
C LEU A 81 -3.93 -1.54 7.72
N SER A 82 -3.65 -2.24 6.62
CA SER A 82 -4.68 -2.82 5.75
C SER A 82 -5.53 -3.87 6.47
N GLU A 83 -4.90 -4.76 7.24
CA GLU A 83 -5.60 -5.78 8.04
C GLU A 83 -6.58 -5.16 9.06
N ILE A 84 -6.21 -4.05 9.68
CA ILE A 84 -7.09 -3.30 10.59
C ILE A 84 -7.97 -2.25 9.88
N LYS A 85 -8.15 -2.38 8.56
CA LYS A 85 -9.04 -1.56 7.72
C LYS A 85 -8.70 -0.06 7.71
N LEU A 86 -7.45 0.31 8.00
CA LEU A 86 -6.97 1.69 7.88
C LEU A 86 -6.35 1.92 6.49
N TYR A 87 -7.12 1.64 5.45
CA TYR A 87 -6.66 1.59 4.05
C TYR A 87 -6.04 2.91 3.59
N ARG A 88 -6.63 4.05 3.96
CA ARG A 88 -6.09 5.38 3.65
C ARG A 88 -4.70 5.60 4.25
N LEU A 89 -4.49 5.16 5.49
CA LEU A 89 -3.19 5.28 6.14
C LEU A 89 -2.17 4.30 5.54
N ALA A 90 -2.61 3.07 5.23
CA ALA A 90 -1.79 2.05 4.57
C ALA A 90 -1.29 2.54 3.19
N LEU A 91 -2.12 3.23 2.40
CA LEU A 91 -1.70 3.86 1.15
C LEU A 91 -0.69 4.97 1.39
N TRP A 92 -1.05 5.95 2.22
CA TRP A 92 -0.27 7.18 2.35
C TRP A 92 1.07 7.00 3.07
N GLN A 93 1.10 6.19 4.13
CA GLN A 93 2.29 6.00 4.97
C GLN A 93 2.97 4.65 4.75
N GLY A 94 2.46 3.84 3.82
CA GLY A 94 2.94 2.51 3.50
C GLY A 94 3.16 2.35 2.01
N TYR A 95 2.26 1.63 1.32
CA TYR A 95 2.43 1.22 -0.08
C TYR A 95 2.74 2.37 -1.03
N GLY A 96 1.96 3.46 -0.99
CA GLY A 96 2.17 4.62 -1.86
C GLY A 96 3.48 5.35 -1.55
N ARG A 97 3.86 5.44 -0.27
CA ARG A 97 5.16 6.01 0.13
C ARG A 97 6.32 5.19 -0.43
N PHE A 98 6.26 3.87 -0.33
CA PHE A 98 7.28 2.99 -0.91
C PHE A 98 7.37 3.16 -2.43
N LEU A 99 6.23 3.14 -3.12
CA LEU A 99 6.19 3.25 -4.58
C LEU A 99 6.72 4.60 -5.07
N HIS A 100 6.35 5.70 -4.42
CA HIS A 100 6.87 7.04 -4.74
C HIS A 100 8.38 7.19 -4.47
N GLU A 101 8.93 6.46 -3.50
CA GLU A 101 10.37 6.44 -3.26
C GLU A 101 11.13 5.58 -4.28
N CYS A 102 10.46 4.58 -4.88
CA CYS A 102 11.07 3.71 -5.90
C CYS A 102 10.96 4.27 -7.32
N CYS A 103 9.87 4.96 -7.64
CA CYS A 103 9.55 5.45 -8.98
C CYS A 103 8.61 6.67 -8.90
N ALA A 104 8.55 7.48 -9.97
CA ALA A 104 7.52 8.51 -10.12
C ALA A 104 6.17 7.82 -10.38
N PHE A 105 5.54 7.36 -9.31
CA PHE A 105 4.37 6.50 -9.35
C PHE A 105 3.07 7.28 -9.53
N SER A 106 2.37 7.02 -10.63
CA SER A 106 0.94 7.27 -10.80
C SER A 106 0.31 6.08 -11.51
N MET A 107 -0.75 5.51 -10.91
CA MET A 107 -1.48 4.39 -11.50
C MET A 107 -2.11 4.75 -12.85
N GLU A 108 -2.47 6.03 -13.02
CA GLU A 108 -3.15 6.55 -14.21
C GLU A 108 -2.20 6.73 -15.41
N ASP A 109 -0.90 6.77 -15.16
CA ASP A 109 0.10 7.03 -16.20
C ASP A 109 0.54 5.76 -16.94
N ILE A 110 0.28 4.58 -16.37
CA ILE A 110 0.71 3.28 -16.92
C ILE A 110 -0.34 2.76 -17.91
N ARG A 111 0.05 2.62 -19.18
CA ARG A 111 -0.87 2.25 -20.28
C ARG A 111 -0.63 0.85 -20.85
N ASP A 112 0.59 0.34 -20.74
CA ASP A 112 1.00 -0.93 -21.32
C ASP A 112 2.06 -1.65 -20.47
N VAL A 113 2.34 -2.90 -20.86
CA VAL A 113 3.26 -3.80 -20.16
C VAL A 113 4.70 -3.29 -20.19
N ASP A 114 5.15 -2.72 -21.31
CA ASP A 114 6.52 -2.24 -21.45
C ASP A 114 6.77 -1.04 -20.53
N GLN A 115 5.81 -0.12 -20.44
CA GLN A 115 5.85 1.00 -19.52
C GLN A 115 5.80 0.53 -18.06
N PHE A 116 4.96 -0.48 -17.75
CA PHE A 116 4.91 -1.08 -16.42
C PHE A 116 6.27 -1.67 -16.01
N VAL A 117 6.85 -2.51 -16.86
CA VAL A 117 8.13 -3.18 -16.56
C VAL A 117 9.25 -2.16 -16.44
N SER A 118 9.37 -1.22 -17.39
CA SER A 118 10.41 -0.19 -17.34
C SER A 118 10.30 0.76 -16.13
N THR A 119 9.09 1.04 -15.66
CA THR A 119 8.85 1.92 -14.51
C THR A 119 9.15 1.24 -13.18
N PHE A 120 8.68 0.00 -12.99
CA PHE A 120 8.73 -0.68 -11.69
C PHE A 120 9.87 -1.69 -11.56
N PHE A 121 10.32 -2.24 -12.68
CA PHE A 121 11.29 -3.34 -12.74
C PHE A 121 12.35 -3.10 -13.83
N PRO A 122 13.06 -1.96 -13.82
CA PRO A 122 14.09 -1.66 -14.83
C PRO A 122 15.22 -2.69 -14.84
N GLU A 123 15.46 -3.38 -13.73
CA GLU A 123 16.45 -4.44 -13.55
C GLU A 123 15.85 -5.86 -13.68
N GLY A 124 14.57 -5.96 -14.03
CA GLY A 124 13.82 -7.22 -14.12
C GLY A 124 13.24 -7.72 -12.79
N PHE A 125 12.60 -8.89 -12.86
CA PHE A 125 11.80 -9.45 -11.76
C PHE A 125 12.59 -10.30 -10.76
N GLU A 126 13.83 -10.67 -11.09
CA GLU A 126 14.67 -11.57 -10.27
C GLU A 126 15.51 -10.82 -9.22
N THR A 127 15.21 -9.54 -8.97
CA THR A 127 15.91 -8.74 -7.97
C THR A 127 15.34 -8.93 -6.58
N GLU A 128 16.17 -8.78 -5.54
CA GLU A 128 15.73 -8.85 -4.14
C GLU A 128 14.65 -7.81 -3.81
N LYS A 129 14.67 -6.68 -4.54
CA LYS A 129 13.70 -5.57 -4.38
C LYS A 129 12.39 -5.82 -5.14
N ALA A 130 12.39 -6.61 -6.22
CA ALA A 130 11.19 -6.89 -7.01
C ALA A 130 10.04 -7.45 -6.15
N GLY A 131 10.34 -8.34 -5.21
CA GLY A 131 9.34 -8.87 -4.28
C GLY A 131 8.68 -7.78 -3.41
N LEU A 132 9.43 -6.76 -3.00
CA LEU A 132 8.88 -5.61 -2.27
C LEU A 132 8.00 -4.74 -3.16
N VAL A 133 8.40 -4.54 -4.42
CA VAL A 133 7.62 -3.80 -5.42
C VAL A 133 6.29 -4.50 -5.71
N PHE A 134 6.30 -5.81 -5.96
CA PHE A 134 5.07 -6.58 -6.16
C PHE A 134 4.12 -6.48 -4.97
N ARG A 135 4.63 -6.67 -3.75
CA ARG A 135 3.83 -6.51 -2.51
C ARG A 135 3.24 -5.11 -2.40
N ALA A 136 4.02 -4.08 -2.72
CA ALA A 136 3.55 -2.70 -2.66
C ALA A 136 2.46 -2.40 -3.69
N LEU A 137 2.62 -2.87 -4.93
CA LEU A 137 1.62 -2.70 -5.99
C LEU A 137 0.30 -3.41 -5.66
N GLN A 138 0.36 -4.66 -5.20
CA GLN A 138 -0.83 -5.42 -4.80
C GLN A 138 -1.55 -4.77 -3.61
N GLY A 139 -0.79 -4.38 -2.58
CA GLY A 139 -1.33 -3.68 -1.41
C GLY A 139 -1.93 -2.33 -1.78
N HIS A 140 -1.28 -1.59 -2.68
CA HIS A 140 -1.78 -0.32 -3.19
C HIS A 140 -3.13 -0.49 -3.91
N CYS A 141 -3.21 -1.41 -4.87
CA CYS A 141 -4.46 -1.69 -5.60
C CYS A 141 -5.57 -2.13 -4.66
N SER A 142 -5.25 -3.00 -3.70
CA SER A 142 -6.20 -3.51 -2.71
C SER A 142 -6.78 -2.39 -1.85
N CYS A 143 -5.92 -1.56 -1.25
CA CYS A 143 -6.37 -0.46 -0.39
C CYS A 143 -7.11 0.62 -1.18
N ALA A 144 -6.66 0.93 -2.41
CA ALA A 144 -7.35 1.88 -3.28
C ALA A 144 -8.77 1.40 -3.60
N PHE A 145 -8.92 0.12 -3.95
CA PHE A 145 -10.22 -0.50 -4.18
C PHE A 145 -11.13 -0.43 -2.94
N GLN A 146 -10.62 -0.76 -1.75
CA GLN A 146 -11.44 -0.70 -0.53
C GLN A 146 -11.89 0.72 -0.19
N LEU A 147 -11.07 1.74 -0.44
CA LEU A 147 -11.46 3.14 -0.20
C LEU A 147 -12.53 3.63 -1.18
N GLU A 148 -12.50 3.19 -2.43
CA GLU A 148 -13.58 3.50 -3.37
C GLU A 148 -14.86 2.77 -2.95
N ARG A 149 -14.78 1.52 -2.46
CA ARG A 149 -15.95 0.83 -1.89
C ARG A 149 -16.52 1.48 -0.63
N GLU A 150 -15.70 2.04 0.25
CA GLU A 150 -16.18 2.76 1.44
C GLU A 150 -16.87 4.09 1.09
N GLN A 151 -16.67 4.60 -0.14
CA GLN A 151 -17.35 5.77 -0.66
C GLN A 151 -18.73 5.44 -1.29
N GLU A 152 -19.15 4.16 -1.28
CA GLU A 152 -20.46 3.68 -1.75
C GLU A 152 -21.60 4.50 -1.12
N GLY A 153 -22.07 5.51 -1.86
CA GLY A 153 -23.03 6.52 -1.39
C GLY A 153 -22.79 7.91 -2.00
N TRP A 154 -21.57 8.20 -2.47
CA TRP A 154 -21.26 9.45 -3.15
C TRP A 154 -21.39 9.29 -4.67
N CYS A 155 -22.59 9.53 -5.19
CA CYS A 155 -22.94 9.46 -6.62
C CYS A 155 -22.30 10.63 -7.39
N GLY A 156 -20.97 10.69 -7.45
CA GLY A 156 -20.22 11.63 -8.25
C GLY A 156 -19.87 11.02 -9.62
N PRO A 157 -19.76 11.81 -10.70
CA PRO A 157 -19.49 11.31 -12.06
C PRO A 157 -18.10 10.65 -12.25
N GLY A 158 -17.27 10.55 -11.21
CA GLY A 158 -15.88 10.07 -11.26
C GLY A 158 -15.59 8.73 -10.56
N GLU A 159 -16.53 8.16 -9.80
CA GLU A 159 -16.36 6.87 -9.09
C GLU A 159 -16.11 5.68 -10.04
N PRO A 160 -16.81 5.55 -11.20
CA PRO A 160 -16.55 4.46 -12.14
C PRO A 160 -15.17 4.56 -12.81
N LEU A 161 -14.61 5.77 -12.89
CA LEU A 161 -13.35 6.01 -13.60
C LEU A 161 -12.15 5.48 -12.83
N LYS A 162 -12.10 5.70 -11.51
CA LYS A 162 -11.00 5.20 -10.67
C LYS A 162 -11.00 3.68 -10.55
N LEU A 163 -12.16 3.05 -10.39
CA LEU A 163 -12.26 1.59 -10.39
C LEU A 163 -11.79 0.99 -11.73
N ARG A 164 -12.09 1.65 -12.85
CA ARG A 164 -11.56 1.28 -14.16
C ARG A 164 -10.05 1.44 -14.23
N HIS A 165 -9.46 2.53 -13.71
CA HIS A 165 -8.01 2.69 -13.66
C HIS A 165 -7.33 1.58 -12.84
N ILE A 166 -7.89 1.22 -11.67
CA ILE A 166 -7.37 0.11 -10.86
C ILE A 166 -7.48 -1.22 -11.64
N LEU A 167 -8.61 -1.45 -12.31
CA LEU A 167 -8.83 -2.65 -13.11
C LEU A 167 -7.83 -2.76 -14.27
N THR A 168 -7.67 -1.71 -15.07
CA THR A 168 -6.72 -1.67 -16.18
C THR A 168 -5.30 -1.87 -15.68
N PHE A 169 -4.90 -1.20 -14.59
CA PHE A 169 -3.59 -1.37 -13.99
C PHE A 169 -3.36 -2.82 -13.55
N LEU A 170 -4.34 -3.45 -12.89
CA LEU A 170 -4.24 -4.85 -12.50
C LEU A 170 -4.14 -5.79 -13.70
N GLN A 171 -4.84 -5.50 -14.80
CA GLN A 171 -4.73 -6.29 -16.03
C GLN A 171 -3.32 -6.18 -16.64
N THR A 172 -2.77 -4.97 -16.76
CA THR A 172 -1.40 -4.74 -17.24
C THR A 172 -0.38 -5.42 -16.33
N PHE A 173 -0.55 -5.31 -15.01
CA PHE A 173 0.28 -5.99 -14.03
C PHE A 173 0.26 -7.52 -14.21
N MET A 174 -0.92 -8.09 -14.39
CA MET A 174 -1.13 -9.52 -14.60
C MET A 174 -0.51 -9.99 -15.91
N GLU A 175 -0.66 -9.22 -16.99
CA GLU A 175 -0.08 -9.50 -18.30
C GLU A 175 1.46 -9.47 -18.25
N ALA A 176 2.05 -8.51 -17.53
CA ALA A 176 3.49 -8.43 -17.32
C ALA A 176 4.05 -9.66 -16.59
N VAL A 177 3.29 -10.19 -15.62
CA VAL A 177 3.71 -11.33 -14.80
C VAL A 177 3.42 -12.68 -15.45
N LEU A 178 2.46 -12.75 -16.37
CA LEU A 178 1.97 -13.99 -16.99
C LEU A 178 3.08 -14.89 -17.56
N PRO A 179 4.14 -14.40 -18.21
CA PRO A 179 5.20 -15.23 -18.76
C PRO A 179 6.13 -15.87 -17.70
N HIS A 180 5.98 -15.50 -16.41
CA HIS A 180 6.93 -15.86 -15.35
C HIS A 180 6.31 -16.87 -14.37
N ASP A 181 6.62 -18.15 -14.58
CA ASP A 181 6.09 -19.25 -13.76
C ASP A 181 6.37 -19.10 -12.25
N SER A 182 7.54 -18.55 -11.89
CA SER A 182 7.94 -18.28 -10.50
C SER A 182 7.00 -17.31 -9.77
N LEU A 183 6.22 -16.55 -10.54
CA LEU A 183 5.31 -15.52 -10.06
C LEU A 183 3.84 -15.90 -10.18
N CYS A 184 3.51 -17.16 -10.50
CA CYS A 184 2.13 -17.64 -10.67
C CYS A 184 1.21 -17.35 -9.46
N TRP A 185 1.76 -17.25 -8.25
CA TRP A 185 1.00 -16.88 -7.06
C TRP A 185 0.46 -15.44 -7.13
N LEU A 186 1.15 -14.52 -7.81
CA LEU A 186 0.67 -13.17 -8.09
C LEU A 186 -0.54 -13.21 -9.01
N LEU A 187 -0.55 -14.13 -9.97
CA LEU A 187 -1.66 -14.30 -10.90
C LEU A 187 -2.93 -14.70 -10.16
N TYR A 188 -2.85 -15.69 -9.27
CA TYR A 188 -3.98 -16.12 -8.46
C TYR A 188 -4.60 -14.96 -7.66
N ASN A 189 -3.76 -14.20 -6.95
CA ASN A 189 -4.21 -13.06 -6.15
C ASN A 189 -4.81 -11.95 -7.02
N GLY A 190 -4.17 -11.63 -8.15
CA GLY A 190 -4.66 -10.61 -9.08
C GLY A 190 -6.01 -10.99 -9.72
N SER A 191 -6.20 -12.25 -10.11
CA SER A 191 -7.49 -12.74 -10.63
C SER A 191 -8.63 -12.57 -9.61
N LEU A 192 -8.38 -12.85 -8.33
CA LEU A 192 -9.39 -12.64 -7.28
C LEU A 192 -9.73 -11.14 -7.11
N HIS A 193 -8.73 -10.26 -7.16
CA HIS A 193 -8.96 -8.81 -7.10
C HIS A 193 -9.76 -8.30 -8.30
N ILE A 194 -9.38 -8.71 -9.52
CA ILE A 194 -10.11 -8.37 -10.76
C ILE A 194 -11.57 -8.83 -10.64
N TYR A 195 -11.82 -10.07 -10.22
CA TYR A 195 -13.16 -10.58 -10.03
C TYR A 195 -13.99 -9.72 -9.06
N ASN A 196 -13.42 -9.34 -7.92
CA ASN A 196 -14.10 -8.52 -6.92
C ASN A 196 -14.41 -7.11 -7.44
N ILE A 197 -13.51 -6.49 -8.19
CA ILE A 197 -13.72 -5.17 -8.82
C ILE A 197 -14.84 -5.26 -9.85
N CYS A 198 -14.77 -6.23 -10.77
CA CYS A 198 -15.78 -6.45 -11.79
C CYS A 198 -17.17 -6.70 -11.18
N ARG A 199 -17.23 -7.51 -10.11
CA ARG A 199 -18.47 -7.77 -9.37
C ARG A 199 -19.06 -6.49 -8.77
N ASN A 200 -18.23 -5.62 -8.20
CA ASN A 200 -18.66 -4.34 -7.65
C ASN A 200 -19.18 -3.40 -8.76
N LEU A 201 -18.44 -3.27 -9.86
CA LEU A 201 -18.86 -2.49 -11.03
C LEU A 201 -20.22 -2.96 -11.60
N MET A 202 -20.45 -4.28 -11.69
CA MET A 202 -21.74 -4.84 -12.10
C MET A 202 -22.85 -4.51 -11.11
N SER A 203 -22.60 -4.57 -9.80
CA SER A 203 -23.61 -4.19 -8.81
C SER A 203 -23.99 -2.70 -8.90
N MET A 204 -23.02 -1.82 -9.19
CA MET A 204 -23.25 -0.39 -9.37
C MET A 204 -24.09 -0.09 -10.62
N SER A 205 -23.78 -0.72 -11.76
CA SER A 205 -24.51 -0.51 -13.02
C SER A 205 -25.97 -0.96 -12.93
N HIS A 206 -26.25 -2.06 -12.22
CA HIS A 206 -27.62 -2.48 -11.94
C HIS A 206 -28.39 -1.47 -11.06
N THR A 207 -27.74 -0.86 -10.06
CA THR A 207 -28.39 0.18 -9.25
C THR A 207 -28.69 1.48 -10.01
N GLU A 208 -27.89 1.86 -11.01
CA GLU A 208 -28.20 3.03 -11.87
C GLU A 208 -29.38 2.79 -12.80
N GLN A 209 -29.54 1.57 -13.32
CA GLN A 209 -30.72 1.18 -14.12
C GLN A 209 -32.01 1.19 -13.29
N VAL A 210 -31.94 0.85 -12.01
CA VAL A 210 -33.12 0.89 -11.10
C VAL A 210 -33.49 2.33 -10.72
N LYS A 211 -32.51 3.25 -10.65
CA LYS A 211 -32.76 4.67 -10.32
C LYS A 211 -33.27 5.51 -11.50
N THR A 212 -33.17 5.02 -12.73
CA THR A 212 -33.67 5.70 -13.94
C THR A 212 -35.10 5.29 -14.34
N CYS A 213 -35.76 4.43 -13.55
CA CYS A 213 -37.18 4.11 -13.68
C CYS A 213 -38.02 4.74 -12.56
N HIS A 214 -38.06 6.07 -12.45
CA HIS A 214 -39.12 6.79 -11.76
C HIS A 214 -39.35 8.17 -12.38
#